data_AF-A0A843HP74-F1
#
_entry.id   AF-A0A843HP74-F1
#
_cell.length_a   1.000
_cell.length_b   1.000
_cell.length_c   1.000
_cell.angle_alpha   90.00
_cell.angle_beta   90.00
_cell.angle_gamma   90.00
#
_symmetry.space_group_name_H-M   'P 1'
#
loop_
_entity.id
_entity.type
_entity.pdbx_description
1 polymer ?
#
loop_
_entity_poly.entity_id
_entity_poly.type
_entity_poly.pdbx_seq_one_letter_code
_entity_poly.pdbx_strand_id
1 'polypeptide(L)'
;MIKSVNFTKKDEINSVSATPLQKAKGETITLLGAAITKRADENGQEQDVALLSTLEHGMMSGISATAIKSLDLIIDYMEDLGEEAADGIQIRIKAEKSNAGRDFITLEII
;
A
#
# COMPACT_ATOMS: atom_id res chain seq x y z
N MET A 1 -11.11 3.64 8.19
CA MET A 1 -10.22 2.70 7.49
C MET A 1 -10.94 2.28 6.22
N ILE A 2 -10.27 2.41 5.09
CA ILE A 2 -10.69 1.88 3.79
C ILE A 2 -9.85 0.62 3.56
N LYS A 3 -10.42 -0.49 3.08
CA LYS A 3 -9.66 -1.72 2.88
C LYS A 3 -10.24 -2.60 1.77
N SER A 4 -9.37 -3.29 1.05
CA SER A 4 -9.76 -4.31 0.07
C SER A 4 -10.42 -5.52 0.75
N VAL A 5 -11.19 -6.29 -0.03
CA VAL A 5 -11.84 -7.54 0.39
C VAL A 5 -10.90 -8.53 1.07
N ASN A 6 -9.64 -8.60 0.64
CA ASN A 6 -8.66 -9.59 1.12
C ASN A 6 -7.78 -9.09 2.27
N PHE A 7 -8.03 -7.89 2.80
CA PHE A 7 -7.28 -7.37 3.95
C PHE A 7 -7.88 -7.89 5.27
N THR A 8 -7.16 -8.80 5.93
CA THR A 8 -7.63 -9.55 7.08
C THR A 8 -7.22 -8.91 8.42
N LYS A 9 -7.79 -9.41 9.53
CA LYS A 9 -7.38 -9.00 10.88
C LYS A 9 -5.93 -9.36 11.18
N LYS A 10 -5.41 -10.44 10.59
CA LYS A 10 -4.00 -10.83 10.70
C LYS A 10 -3.10 -9.78 10.07
N ASP A 11 -3.49 -9.24 8.92
CA ASP A 11 -2.75 -8.16 8.24
C ASP A 11 -2.75 -6.87 9.08
N GLU A 12 -3.89 -6.53 9.69
CA GLU A 12 -3.99 -5.40 10.62
C GLU A 12 -3.01 -5.53 11.81
N ILE A 13 -2.89 -6.72 12.40
CA ILE A 13 -1.92 -6.98 13.48
C ILE A 13 -0.48 -6.86 12.96
N ASN A 14 -0.19 -7.51 11.83
CA ASN A 14 1.16 -7.51 11.24
C ASN A 14 1.59 -6.13 10.74
N SER A 15 0.62 -5.26 10.45
CA SER A 15 0.88 -3.91 9.95
C SER A 15 1.57 -2.99 10.98
N VAL A 16 1.63 -3.40 12.25
CA VAL A 16 2.38 -2.68 13.30
C VAL A 16 3.89 -2.76 13.04
N SER A 17 4.36 -3.87 12.46
CA SER A 17 5.75 -4.11 12.10
C SER A 17 6.01 -4.00 10.59
N ALA A 18 5.19 -3.22 9.87
CA ALA A 18 5.25 -3.14 8.42
C ALA A 18 6.58 -2.54 7.92
N THR A 19 7.11 -3.10 6.84
CA THR A 19 8.30 -2.59 6.15
C THR A 19 7.96 -1.33 5.33
N PRO A 20 8.79 -0.27 5.33
CA PRO A 20 8.51 0.90 4.51
C PRO A 20 8.52 0.58 3.01
N LEU A 21 7.53 1.08 2.25
CA LEU A 21 7.39 0.92 0.80
C LEU A 21 8.65 1.34 0.03
N GLN A 22 9.39 2.30 0.55
CA GLN A 22 10.63 2.80 -0.06
C GLN A 22 11.69 1.71 -0.23
N LYS A 23 11.65 0.63 0.58
CA LYS A 23 12.61 -0.47 0.49
C LYS A 23 12.41 -1.35 -0.74
N ALA A 24 11.21 -1.37 -1.33
CA ALA A 24 10.90 -2.14 -2.54
C ALA A 24 10.79 -1.23 -3.79
N LYS A 25 11.47 -0.08 -3.79
CA LYS A 25 11.50 0.85 -4.92
C LYS A 25 12.03 0.13 -6.18
N GLY A 26 11.25 0.18 -7.25
CA GLY A 26 11.57 -0.42 -8.55
C GLY A 26 11.15 -1.88 -8.68
N GLU A 27 10.67 -2.49 -7.60
CA GLU A 27 10.24 -3.88 -7.60
C GLU A 27 8.80 -4.02 -8.13
N THR A 28 8.52 -5.22 -8.63
CA THR A 28 7.17 -5.69 -8.91
C THR A 28 6.82 -6.69 -7.83
N ILE A 29 5.68 -6.50 -7.17
CA ILE A 29 5.24 -7.28 -6.02
C ILE A 29 3.81 -7.75 -6.22
N THR A 30 3.48 -8.87 -5.58
CA THR A 30 2.13 -9.43 -5.57
C THR A 30 1.37 -8.87 -4.38
N LEU A 31 0.40 -8.01 -4.63
CA LEU A 31 -0.48 -7.43 -3.62
C LEU A 31 -1.63 -8.40 -3.32
N LEU A 32 -1.65 -8.91 -2.10
CA LEU A 32 -2.67 -9.85 -1.60
C LEU A 32 -3.82 -9.11 -0.90
N GLY A 33 -3.57 -7.92 -0.35
CA GLY A 33 -4.57 -7.10 0.29
C GLY A 33 -4.05 -5.71 0.61
N ALA A 34 -4.94 -4.74 0.69
CA ALA A 34 -4.60 -3.34 0.91
C ALA A 34 -5.54 -2.67 1.90
N ALA A 35 -5.02 -1.68 2.63
CA ALA A 35 -5.81 -0.80 3.46
C ALA A 35 -5.21 0.60 3.55
N ILE A 36 -6.07 1.60 3.76
CA ILE A 36 -5.70 2.95 4.17
C ILE A 36 -6.29 3.19 5.55
N THR A 37 -5.42 3.48 6.52
CA THR A 37 -5.80 3.77 7.89
C THR A 37 -5.15 5.03 8.39
N LYS A 38 -5.75 5.66 9.40
CA LYS A 38 -5.12 6.74 10.14
C LYS A 38 -4.18 6.17 11.19
N ARG A 39 -3.01 6.79 11.34
CA ARG A 39 -2.09 6.58 12.46
C ARG A 39 -1.57 7.91 12.95
N ALA A 40 -1.29 7.98 14.24
CA ALA A 40 -0.56 9.09 14.81
C ALA A 40 0.89 9.08 14.29
N ASP A 41 1.39 10.24 13.88
CA ASP A 41 2.81 10.47 13.63
C ASP A 41 3.59 10.64 14.94
N GLU A 42 4.88 10.96 14.82
CA GLU A 42 5.80 11.19 15.94
C GLU A 42 5.35 12.34 16.86
N ASN A 43 4.51 13.24 16.36
CA ASN A 43 3.98 14.41 17.07
C ASN A 43 2.55 14.17 17.59
N GLY A 44 1.99 12.98 17.42
CA GLY A 44 0.62 12.65 17.79
C GLY A 44 -0.44 13.14 16.79
N GLN A 45 -0.06 13.66 15.63
CA GLN A 45 -0.99 14.09 14.59
C GLN A 45 -1.45 12.89 13.76
N GLU A 46 -2.76 12.77 13.53
CA GLU A 46 -3.27 11.74 12.65
C GLU A 46 -2.91 12.01 11.20
N GLN A 47 -2.31 11.02 10.54
CA GLN A 47 -2.07 11.00 9.11
C GLN A 47 -2.53 9.68 8.49
N ASP A 48 -2.88 9.72 7.21
CA ASP A 48 -3.23 8.52 6.46
C ASP A 48 -1.97 7.70 6.16
N VAL A 49 -2.11 6.39 6.27
CA VAL A 49 -1.06 5.39 6.04
C VAL A 49 -1.61 4.30 5.13
N ALA A 50 -0.96 4.15 3.98
CA ALA A 50 -1.15 3.02 3.08
C ALA A 50 -0.52 1.77 3.69
N LEU A 51 -1.26 0.65 3.68
CA LEU A 51 -0.85 -0.66 4.16
C LEU A 51 -1.06 -1.66 3.03
N LEU A 52 -0.03 -2.45 2.73
CA LEU A 52 -0.04 -3.45 1.67
C LEU A 52 0.38 -4.79 2.27
N SER A 53 -0.47 -5.81 2.13
CA SER A 53 -0.12 -7.21 2.39
C SER A 53 0.39 -7.80 1.10
N THR A 54 1.66 -8.20 1.08
CA THR A 54 2.39 -8.61 -0.12
C THR A 54 2.93 -10.02 0.06
N LEU A 55 3.07 -10.75 -1.04
CA LEU A 55 3.64 -12.10 -1.01
C LEU A 55 5.14 -12.08 -0.68
N GLU A 56 5.87 -11.11 -1.23
CA GLU A 56 7.33 -11.06 -1.20
C GLU A 56 7.88 -10.45 0.10
N HIS A 57 7.22 -9.41 0.62
CA HIS A 57 7.72 -8.61 1.75
C HIS A 57 6.82 -8.70 2.99
N GLY A 58 5.74 -9.48 2.95
CA GLY A 58 4.73 -9.49 3.98
C GLY A 58 4.02 -8.13 4.05
N MET A 59 3.93 -7.54 5.25
CA MET A 59 3.31 -6.23 5.40
C MET A 59 4.25 -5.09 5.04
N MET A 60 3.79 -4.20 4.17
CA MET A 60 4.44 -2.95 3.82
C MET A 60 3.58 -1.73 4.17
N SER A 61 4.22 -0.58 4.36
CA SER A 61 3.52 0.67 4.67
C SER A 61 4.13 1.91 4.01
N GLY A 62 3.31 2.94 3.80
CA GLY A 62 3.80 4.25 3.37
C GLY A 62 2.83 5.39 3.64
N ILE A 63 3.37 6.61 3.73
CA ILE A 63 2.64 7.84 4.07
C ILE A 63 2.57 8.84 2.91
N SER A 64 3.10 8.45 1.75
CA SER A 64 3.15 9.34 0.59
C SER A 64 1.74 9.55 0.04
N ALA A 65 1.31 10.80 -0.09
CA ALA A 65 -0.01 11.14 -0.62
C ALA A 65 -0.28 10.52 -2.01
N THR A 66 0.75 10.41 -2.87
CA THR A 66 0.63 9.76 -4.18
C THR A 66 0.46 8.26 -4.06
N ALA A 67 1.17 7.61 -3.13
CA ALA A 67 1.00 6.18 -2.87
C ALA A 67 -0.38 5.89 -2.27
N ILE A 68 -0.86 6.72 -1.35
CA ILE A 68 -2.20 6.60 -0.74
C ILE A 68 -3.27 6.73 -1.81
N LYS A 69 -3.20 7.77 -2.65
CA LYS A 69 -4.15 7.96 -3.76
C LYS A 69 -4.12 6.80 -4.77
N SER A 70 -2.93 6.28 -5.08
CA SER A 70 -2.81 5.12 -5.97
C SER A 70 -3.43 3.88 -5.34
N LEU A 71 -3.20 3.67 -4.03
CA LEU A 71 -3.73 2.53 -3.30
C LEU A 71 -5.25 2.58 -3.15
N ASP A 72 -5.83 3.76 -2.99
CA ASP A 72 -7.30 3.96 -2.93
C ASP A 72 -7.97 3.42 -4.20
N LEU A 73 -7.46 3.82 -5.36
CA LEU A 73 -7.93 3.32 -6.66
C LEU A 73 -7.67 1.82 -6.86
N ILE A 74 -6.58 1.30 -6.30
CA ILE A 74 -6.27 -0.13 -6.34
C ILE A 74 -7.24 -0.91 -5.45
N ILE A 75 -7.63 -0.38 -4.29
CA ILE A 75 -8.64 -1.00 -3.42
C ILE A 75 -9.97 -1.08 -4.15
N ASP A 76 -10.41 0.01 -4.78
CA ASP A 76 -11.64 0.01 -5.60
C ASP A 76 -11.56 -1.04 -6.71
N TYR A 77 -10.42 -1.12 -7.42
CA TYR A 77 -10.19 -2.13 -8.45
C TYR A 77 -10.24 -3.57 -7.91
N MET A 78 -9.67 -3.83 -6.73
CA MET A 78 -9.74 -5.14 -6.08
C MET A 78 -11.17 -5.49 -5.66
N GLU A 79 -11.98 -4.51 -5.27
CA GLU A 79 -13.41 -4.72 -4.97
C GLU A 79 -14.19 -5.08 -6.24
N ASP A 80 -13.92 -4.42 -7.37
CA ASP A 80 -14.53 -4.73 -8.67
C ASP A 80 -14.19 -6.14 -9.18
N LEU A 81 -12.98 -6.63 -8.89
CA LEU A 81 -12.55 -8.01 -9.22
C LEU A 81 -13.24 -9.09 -8.37
N GLY A 82 -13.69 -8.76 -7.16
CA GLY A 82 -14.34 -9.71 -6.25
C GLY A 82 -13.46 -10.93 -5.93
N GLU A 83 -13.94 -12.14 -6.22
CA GLU A 83 -13.22 -13.39 -5.93
C GLU A 83 -11.90 -13.52 -6.71
N GLU A 84 -11.79 -12.90 -7.90
CA GLU A 84 -10.56 -12.93 -8.70
C GLU A 84 -9.39 -12.19 -8.03
N ALA A 85 -9.68 -11.28 -7.10
CA ALA A 85 -8.64 -10.60 -6.32
C ALA A 85 -7.92 -11.55 -5.33
N ALA A 86 -8.47 -12.75 -5.07
CA ALA A 86 -7.90 -13.72 -4.12
C ALA A 86 -6.52 -14.23 -4.52
N ASP A 87 -6.22 -14.28 -5.82
CA ASP A 87 -4.92 -14.69 -6.35
C ASP A 87 -3.85 -13.58 -6.21
N GLY A 88 -4.27 -12.39 -5.78
CA GLY A 88 -3.44 -11.19 -5.70
C GLY A 88 -3.27 -10.51 -7.05
N ILE A 89 -2.88 -9.25 -7.01
CA ILE A 89 -2.63 -8.43 -8.21
C ILE A 89 -1.16 -8.01 -8.27
N GLN A 90 -0.60 -7.99 -9.47
CA GLN A 90 0.77 -7.52 -9.68
C GLN A 90 0.79 -5.99 -9.67
N ILE A 91 1.63 -5.42 -8.81
CA ILE A 91 1.85 -3.98 -8.79
C ILE A 91 3.34 -3.66 -8.87
N ARG A 92 3.69 -2.59 -9.58
CA ARG A 92 5.03 -2.01 -9.60
C ARG A 92 5.11 -0.84 -8.62
N ILE A 93 6.11 -0.88 -7.73
CA ILE A 93 6.43 0.24 -6.86
C ILE A 93 7.42 1.14 -7.62
N LYS A 94 6.92 2.25 -8.16
CA LYS A 94 7.76 3.26 -8.81
C LYS A 94 8.22 4.27 -7.78
N ALA A 95 9.41 4.82 -8.02
CA ALA A 95 9.79 6.07 -7.38
C ALA A 95 10.15 7.08 -8.45
N GLU A 96 9.48 8.22 -8.37
CA GLU A 96 9.69 9.33 -9.27
C GLU A 96 10.33 10.47 -8.51
N LYS A 97 11.18 11.22 -9.21
CA LYS A 97 11.70 12.48 -8.69
C LYS A 97 10.68 13.57 -8.97
N SER A 98 10.23 14.23 -7.92
CA SER A 98 9.52 15.50 -8.08
C SER A 98 10.44 16.56 -8.68
N ASN A 99 9.86 17.61 -9.26
CA ASN A 99 10.59 18.79 -9.74
C ASN A 99 11.42 19.46 -8.63
N ALA A 100 11.09 19.21 -7.36
CA ALA A 100 11.83 19.70 -6.19
C ALA A 100 12.93 18.72 -5.71
N GLY A 101 13.24 17.67 -6.46
CA GLY A 101 14.29 16.69 -6.16
C GLY A 101 13.94 15.65 -5.09
N ARG A 102 12.71 15.67 -4.54
CA ARG A 102 12.23 14.66 -3.59
C ARG A 102 11.72 13.43 -4.33
N ASP A 103 12.16 12.25 -3.90
CA ASP A 103 11.61 10.97 -4.35
C ASP A 103 10.22 10.78 -3.75
N PHE A 104 9.23 10.48 -4.58
CA PHE A 104 7.90 10.06 -4.14
C PHE A 104 7.55 8.70 -4.73
N ILE A 105 6.79 7.90 -3.98
CA ILE A 105 6.41 6.54 -4.37
C ILE A 105 5.04 6.60 -5.06
N THR A 106 4.93 5.88 -6.18
CA THR A 106 3.67 5.61 -6.89
C THR A 106 3.50 4.11 -7.08
N LEU A 107 2.25 3.67 -7.21
CA LEU A 107 1.90 2.27 -7.44
C LEU A 107 1.24 2.18 -8.82
N GLU A 108 1.63 1.18 -9.60
CA GLU A 108 1.07 0.90 -10.93
C GLU A 108 0.62 -0.57 -10.98
N ILE A 109 -0.61 -0.85 -11.41
CA ILE A 109 -1.06 -2.23 -11.71
C ILE A 109 -0.41 -2.68 -13.02
N ILE A 110 0.01 -3.96 -13.08
CA ILE A 110 0.62 -4.59 -14.26
C ILE A 110 -0.26 -5.71 -14.80
#